data_AF-A0A080LX14-F1
#
_entry.id   AF-A0A080LX14-F1
#
_cell.length_a   1.000
_cell.length_b   1.000
_cell.length_c   1.000
_cell.angle_alpha   90.00
_cell.angle_beta   90.00
_cell.angle_gamma   90.00
#
_symmetry.space_group_name_H-M   'P 1'
#
loop_
_entity.id
_entity.type
_entity.pdbx_description
1 polymer ?
#
loop_
_entity_poly.entity_id
_entity_poly.type
_entity_poly.pdbx_seq_one_letter_code
_entity_poly.pdbx_strand_id
1 'polypeptide(L)'
;MSEAELHVLKQRLLAGKRAKATRGELGMQVPIGYVRRPSGEVIKDPDEQAQTVIGLIFDQFERCGTLNGMLQYLVRHQIQLPCRVRTGVNRGELEWHAPNRVTLSNLLHNPLYAGAYAYGRRPTDIRRKQPGRPATGRRVAPREQWAVLLKDHLPAYISWEQYERHLRQLEANGIKAQGAIRHGPSLLSGLLVCGRCGHRMMTRYNSSGTGLRYACDTMAASYGQALCQSLAGQALDDFITEQVLAALQPAALEISLQALEDLESEREPLHRHWQQRLERAHYQAERAYRQFNAVEPENRLVARTLEQQWESALTVEGELQAEYARFAAEQPATLSAAEREAIRRLACDIPALWHAPTTMAADRQAIIRQLVTRVVVTVQGESERVDVQVHWIGGHDTQATLTRPVARLDQLSYYPQLMARVAELHAQGENAAAIARRLNAEDWRPAKRCDTFNAPMVLTLLLRQGLRSRQSAYAGMIEEAQEELTLNELARRLNVPQPTLYSWLRRGLLHGRQVIHADHPLWLIQADEAELARLSALRASAKS
;
A
#
# COMPACT_ATOMS: atom_id res chain seq x y z
N MET A 1 22.17 23.72 52.57
CA MET A 1 21.51 22.50 52.05
C MET A 1 22.53 21.70 51.27
N SER A 2 22.78 20.46 51.66
CA SER A 2 23.75 19.60 50.96
C SER A 2 23.14 19.05 49.66
N GLU A 3 23.97 18.67 48.69
CA GLU A 3 23.49 18.05 47.43
C GLU A 3 22.64 16.79 47.67
N ALA A 4 22.91 16.06 48.77
CA ALA A 4 22.16 14.89 49.17
C ALA A 4 20.72 15.23 49.61
N GLU A 5 20.50 16.33 50.32
CA GLU A 5 19.17 16.79 50.75
C GLU A 5 18.30 17.16 49.54
N LEU A 6 18.89 17.80 48.52
CA LEU A 6 18.20 18.12 47.27
C LEU A 6 17.76 16.86 46.52
N HIS A 7 18.56 15.80 46.55
CA HIS A 7 18.20 14.50 45.97
C HIS A 7 17.03 13.83 46.71
N VAL A 8 17.03 13.83 48.04
CA VAL A 8 15.95 13.26 48.85
C VAL A 8 14.63 14.02 48.65
N LEU A 9 14.66 15.36 48.63
CA LEU A 9 13.48 16.19 48.37
C LEU A 9 12.90 15.92 46.98
N LYS A 10 13.77 15.81 45.96
CA LYS A 10 13.36 15.49 44.59
C LYS A 10 12.72 14.10 44.51
N GLN A 11 13.28 13.10 45.17
CA GLN A 11 12.70 11.74 45.21
C GLN A 11 11.31 11.74 45.85
N ARG A 12 11.13 12.41 47.00
CA ARG A 12 9.83 12.51 47.67
C ARG A 12 8.79 13.23 46.82
N LEU A 13 9.17 14.32 46.14
CA LEU A 13 8.28 15.03 45.23
C LEU A 13 7.86 14.17 44.04
N LEU A 14 8.80 13.41 43.46
CA LEU A 14 8.49 12.47 42.37
C LEU A 14 7.60 11.31 42.83
N ALA A 15 7.82 10.78 44.04
CA ALA A 15 6.98 9.74 44.62
C ALA A 15 5.55 10.26 44.89
N GLY A 16 5.39 11.45 45.48
CA GLY A 16 4.09 12.08 45.67
C GLY A 16 3.36 12.38 44.36
N LYS A 17 4.11 12.80 43.33
CA LYS A 17 3.56 12.98 41.97
C LYS A 17 3.07 11.68 41.37
N ARG A 18 3.81 10.58 41.53
CA ARG A 18 3.40 9.24 41.07
C ARG A 18 2.17 8.76 41.82
N ALA A 19 2.13 8.89 43.15
CA ALA A 19 0.97 8.49 43.95
C ALA A 19 -0.32 9.23 43.52
N LYS A 20 -0.24 10.54 43.28
CA LYS A 20 -1.36 11.32 42.73
C LYS A 20 -1.74 10.89 41.32
N ALA A 21 -0.76 10.53 40.48
CA ALA A 21 -1.03 10.03 39.14
C ALA A 21 -1.73 8.67 39.17
N THR A 22 -1.32 7.76 40.06
CA THR A 22 -1.92 6.43 40.21
C THR A 22 -3.40 6.49 40.61
N ARG A 23 -3.80 7.52 41.35
CA ARG A 23 -5.20 7.81 41.67
C ARG A 23 -5.92 8.68 40.64
N GLY A 24 -5.25 9.12 39.57
CA GLY A 24 -5.81 10.01 38.55
C GLY A 24 -6.00 11.48 38.97
N GLU A 25 -5.61 11.83 40.19
CA GLU A 25 -5.76 13.18 40.78
C GLU A 25 -4.70 14.19 40.30
N LEU A 26 -3.60 13.71 39.68
CA LEU A 26 -2.55 14.61 39.23
C LEU A 26 -3.08 15.46 38.06
N GLY A 27 -3.24 16.77 38.31
CA GLY A 27 -3.68 17.76 37.33
C GLY A 27 -2.73 17.88 36.14
N MET A 28 -3.16 17.36 35.00
CA MET A 28 -2.47 17.48 33.72
C MET A 28 -3.19 18.49 32.82
N GLN A 29 -2.43 19.08 31.88
CA GLN A 29 -3.04 19.88 30.82
C GLN A 29 -3.98 19.02 29.98
N VAL A 30 -5.16 19.56 29.70
CA VAL A 30 -6.20 18.90 28.91
C VAL A 30 -6.08 19.29 27.43
N PRO A 31 -6.46 18.40 26.49
CA PRO A 31 -6.44 18.71 25.07
C PRO A 31 -7.62 19.60 24.66
N ILE A 32 -7.65 19.97 23.37
CA ILE A 32 -8.72 20.77 22.76
C ILE A 32 -10.09 20.08 22.95
N GLY A 33 -11.15 20.83 23.25
CA GLY A 33 -12.48 20.27 23.53
C GLY A 33 -12.72 19.87 24.99
N TYR A 34 -11.77 20.18 25.89
CA TYR A 34 -11.91 19.98 27.33
C TYR A 34 -11.46 21.21 28.11
N VAL A 35 -12.06 21.41 29.28
CA VAL A 35 -11.69 22.45 30.24
C VAL A 35 -11.52 21.82 31.62
N ARG A 36 -10.55 22.33 32.39
CA ARG A 36 -10.42 21.98 33.81
C ARG A 36 -11.03 23.10 34.64
N ARG A 37 -12.04 22.76 35.46
CA ARG A 37 -12.67 23.69 36.41
C ARG A 37 -11.68 24.09 37.52
N PRO A 38 -11.91 25.20 38.23
CA PRO A 38 -11.14 25.55 39.43
C PRO A 38 -11.14 24.45 40.50
N SER A 39 -12.21 23.65 40.56
CA SER A 39 -12.31 22.46 41.44
C SER A 39 -11.33 21.34 41.10
N GLY A 40 -10.67 21.40 39.93
CA GLY A 40 -9.77 20.37 39.43
C GLY A 40 -10.46 19.33 38.53
N GLU A 41 -11.78 19.31 38.46
CA GLU A 41 -12.56 18.43 37.59
C GLU A 41 -12.32 18.73 36.10
N VAL A 42 -12.21 17.69 35.28
CA VAL A 42 -12.11 17.81 33.81
C VAL A 42 -13.49 17.60 33.22
N ILE A 43 -13.98 18.60 32.49
CA ILE A 43 -15.23 18.54 31.75
C ILE A 43 -14.99 18.72 30.25
N LYS A 44 -15.94 18.31 29.42
CA LYS A 44 -15.98 18.75 28.02
C LYS A 44 -16.10 20.28 27.97
N ASP A 45 -15.64 20.88 26.87
CA ASP A 45 -15.76 22.33 26.70
C ASP A 45 -17.23 22.75 26.85
N PRO A 46 -17.56 23.75 27.67
CA PRO A 46 -18.95 24.20 27.84
C PRO A 46 -19.56 24.74 26.54
N ASP A 47 -18.76 25.12 25.56
CA ASP A 47 -19.23 25.55 24.25
C ASP A 47 -19.74 24.34 23.42
N GLU A 48 -21.02 24.35 23.05
CA GLU A 48 -21.67 23.25 22.32
C GLU A 48 -21.09 23.06 20.91
N GLN A 49 -20.71 24.16 20.25
CA GLN A 49 -20.09 24.10 18.93
C GLN A 49 -18.71 23.42 19.01
N ALA A 50 -17.93 23.72 20.05
CA ALA A 50 -16.65 23.07 20.29
C ALA A 50 -16.81 21.56 20.51
N GLN A 51 -17.81 21.13 21.30
CA GLN A 51 -18.10 19.70 21.46
C GLN A 51 -18.51 19.04 20.14
N THR A 52 -19.39 19.70 19.38
CA THR A 52 -19.88 19.20 18.09
C THR A 52 -18.74 19.03 17.08
N VAL A 53 -17.84 20.00 16.98
CA VAL A 53 -16.69 19.93 16.07
C VAL A 53 -15.76 18.79 16.45
N ILE A 54 -15.54 18.54 17.75
CA ILE A 54 -14.67 17.44 18.20
C ILE A 54 -15.30 16.08 17.90
N GLY A 55 -16.60 15.91 18.12
CA GLY A 55 -17.35 14.72 17.69
C GLY A 55 -17.21 14.50 16.18
N LEU A 56 -17.48 15.55 15.39
CA LEU A 56 -17.39 15.51 13.93
C LEU A 56 -16.00 15.10 13.41
N ILE A 57 -14.92 15.52 14.08
CA ILE A 57 -13.55 15.13 13.71
C ILE A 57 -13.38 13.61 13.81
N PHE A 58 -13.86 12.98 14.88
CA PHE A 58 -13.77 11.53 15.04
C PHE A 58 -14.67 10.80 14.06
N ASP A 59 -15.91 11.27 13.87
CA ASP A 59 -16.84 10.70 12.88
C ASP A 59 -16.27 10.76 11.47
N GLN A 60 -15.65 11.89 11.11
CA GLN A 60 -15.05 12.06 9.79
C GLN A 60 -13.78 11.22 9.63
N PHE A 61 -13.02 11.00 10.70
CA PHE A 61 -11.90 10.07 10.65
C PHE A 61 -12.37 8.64 10.41
N GLU A 62 -13.48 8.21 11.02
CA GLU A 62 -14.08 6.90 10.77
C GLU A 62 -14.56 6.75 9.32
N ARG A 63 -15.17 7.81 8.75
CA ARG A 63 -15.65 7.81 7.36
C ARG A 63 -14.53 7.84 6.33
N CYS A 64 -13.52 8.70 6.52
CA CYS A 64 -12.43 8.88 5.55
C CYS A 64 -11.30 7.86 5.70
N GLY A 65 -11.13 7.27 6.87
CA GLY A 65 -10.05 6.34 7.20
C GLY A 65 -8.64 6.93 7.16
N THR A 66 -8.46 8.22 6.84
CA THR A 66 -7.15 8.88 6.72
C THR A 66 -7.16 10.29 7.30
N LEU A 67 -6.03 10.70 7.89
CA LEU A 67 -5.88 12.04 8.46
C LEU A 67 -6.01 13.11 7.37
N ASN A 68 -5.42 12.88 6.19
CA ASN A 68 -5.48 13.87 5.10
C ASN A 68 -6.89 13.99 4.51
N GLY A 69 -7.64 12.89 4.36
CA GLY A 69 -9.04 12.94 3.92
C GLY A 69 -9.91 13.74 4.88
N MET A 70 -9.76 13.49 6.19
CA MET A 70 -10.42 14.28 7.23
C MET A 70 -10.01 15.76 7.18
N LEU A 71 -8.71 16.07 7.07
CA LEU A 71 -8.23 17.45 6.96
C LEU A 71 -8.82 18.17 5.74
N GLN A 72 -8.82 17.52 4.57
CA GLN A 72 -9.41 18.08 3.35
C GLN A 72 -10.91 18.33 3.50
N TYR A 73 -11.63 17.43 4.18
CA TYR A 73 -13.05 17.64 4.51
C TYR A 73 -13.23 18.89 5.37
N LEU A 74 -12.49 19.01 6.48
CA LEU A 74 -12.59 20.18 7.36
C LEU A 74 -12.28 21.49 6.62
N VAL A 75 -11.24 21.50 5.79
CA VAL A 75 -10.88 22.68 4.98
C VAL A 75 -11.96 23.00 3.94
N ARG A 76 -12.47 22.01 3.21
CA ARG A 76 -13.51 22.19 2.19
C ARG A 76 -14.80 22.77 2.77
N HIS A 77 -15.17 22.33 3.96
CA HIS A 77 -16.36 22.78 4.67
C HIS A 77 -16.10 23.96 5.62
N GLN A 78 -14.89 24.55 5.57
CA GLN A 78 -14.49 25.72 6.38
C GLN A 78 -14.65 25.52 7.90
N ILE A 79 -14.50 24.29 8.38
CA ILE A 79 -14.63 23.94 9.81
C ILE A 79 -13.32 24.31 10.54
N GLN A 80 -13.44 25.14 11.57
CA GLN A 80 -12.33 25.59 12.41
C GLN A 80 -12.22 24.77 13.70
N LEU A 81 -11.01 24.70 14.27
CA LEU A 81 -10.73 23.98 15.52
C LEU A 81 -10.94 24.89 16.74
N PRO A 82 -11.67 24.42 17.77
CA PRO A 82 -11.96 25.20 18.99
C PRO A 82 -10.77 25.19 19.97
N CYS A 83 -9.77 26.03 19.73
CA CYS A 83 -8.55 26.08 20.54
C CYS A 83 -8.69 27.06 21.70
N ARG A 84 -8.51 26.60 22.95
CA ARG A 84 -8.35 27.51 24.08
C ARG A 84 -6.92 28.02 24.26
N VAL A 85 -6.78 29.32 24.44
CA VAL A 85 -5.48 30.00 24.63
C VAL A 85 -4.82 29.51 25.91
N ARG A 86 -3.57 29.07 25.81
CA ARG A 86 -2.87 28.39 26.92
C ARG A 86 -2.06 29.32 27.82
N THR A 87 -1.66 30.46 27.29
CA THR A 87 -0.69 31.38 27.90
C THR A 87 -1.01 32.82 27.52
N GLY A 88 -0.60 33.78 28.34
CA GLY A 88 -0.84 35.21 28.09
C GLY A 88 -2.09 35.72 28.80
N VAL A 89 -2.48 36.95 28.45
CA VAL A 89 -3.58 37.70 29.08
C VAL A 89 -4.93 37.03 28.82
N ASN A 90 -5.11 36.50 27.61
CA ASN A 90 -6.35 35.86 27.15
C ASN A 90 -6.42 34.37 27.54
N ARG A 91 -5.67 33.93 28.56
CA ARG A 91 -5.58 32.52 28.93
C ARG A 91 -6.97 31.96 29.26
N GLY A 92 -7.34 30.90 28.54
CA GLY A 92 -8.62 30.22 28.69
C GLY A 92 -9.69 30.70 27.72
N GLU A 93 -9.48 31.79 26.97
CA GLU A 93 -10.41 32.22 25.91
C GLU A 93 -10.46 31.19 24.77
N LEU A 94 -11.64 31.04 24.18
CA LEU A 94 -11.90 30.13 23.07
C LEU A 94 -11.64 30.85 21.74
N GLU A 95 -10.72 30.32 20.94
CA GLU A 95 -10.38 30.83 19.61
C GLU A 95 -10.60 29.75 18.54
N TRP A 96 -10.99 30.19 17.34
CA TRP A 96 -11.25 29.30 16.22
C TRP A 96 -10.10 29.34 15.21
N HIS A 97 -9.37 28.24 15.08
CA HIS A 97 -8.16 28.15 14.26
C HIS A 97 -8.37 27.28 13.03
N ALA A 98 -7.65 27.55 11.95
CA ALA A 98 -7.64 26.67 10.79
C ALA A 98 -7.15 25.25 11.17
N PRO A 99 -7.77 24.19 10.63
CA PRO A 99 -7.36 22.82 10.92
C PRO A 99 -5.96 22.57 10.37
N ASN A 100 -5.14 21.89 11.16
CA ASN A 100 -3.78 21.55 10.74
C ASN A 100 -3.45 20.08 11.06
N ARG A 101 -2.57 19.50 10.25
CA ARG A 101 -2.22 18.08 10.32
C ARG A 101 -1.63 17.67 11.67
N VAL A 102 -0.81 18.51 12.29
CA VAL A 102 -0.11 18.18 13.55
C VAL A 102 -1.09 18.12 14.71
N THR A 103 -1.99 19.10 14.82
CA THR A 103 -3.04 19.16 15.83
C THR A 103 -4.00 17.99 15.69
N LEU A 104 -4.47 17.70 14.48
CA LEU A 104 -5.36 16.56 14.21
C LEU A 104 -4.68 15.22 14.54
N SER A 105 -3.39 15.07 14.19
CA SER A 105 -2.61 13.88 14.58
C SER A 105 -2.53 13.74 16.10
N ASN A 106 -2.21 14.83 16.81
CA ASN A 106 -2.10 14.80 18.28
C ASN A 106 -3.45 14.50 18.94
N LEU A 107 -4.55 14.99 18.36
CA LEU A 107 -5.92 14.72 18.80
C LEU A 107 -6.24 13.23 18.70
N LEU A 108 -6.07 12.62 17.53
CA LEU A 108 -6.35 11.19 17.31
C LEU A 108 -5.49 10.27 18.18
N HIS A 109 -4.26 10.67 18.51
CA HIS A 109 -3.38 9.87 19.38
C HIS A 109 -3.63 10.09 20.88
N ASN A 110 -4.57 10.94 21.30
CA ASN A 110 -4.76 11.26 22.71
C ASN A 110 -5.85 10.38 23.36
N PRO A 111 -5.49 9.50 24.31
CA PRO A 111 -6.43 8.57 24.96
C PRO A 111 -7.47 9.29 25.84
N LEU A 112 -7.28 10.57 26.15
CA LEU A 112 -8.25 11.34 26.94
C LEU A 112 -9.60 11.49 26.21
N TYR A 113 -9.61 11.52 24.87
CA TYR A 113 -10.85 11.51 24.08
C TYR A 113 -11.65 10.21 24.24
N ALA A 114 -10.98 9.14 24.67
CA ALA A 114 -11.57 7.84 25.00
C ALA A 114 -11.85 7.66 26.50
N GLY A 115 -11.89 8.76 27.25
CA GLY A 115 -12.16 8.76 28.69
C GLY A 115 -11.02 8.28 29.58
N ALA A 116 -9.84 7.99 29.02
CA ALA A 116 -8.74 7.46 29.79
C ALA A 116 -7.81 8.53 30.36
N TYR A 117 -7.50 8.38 31.65
CA TYR A 117 -6.41 9.10 32.30
C TYR A 117 -5.10 8.34 32.06
N ALA A 118 -4.13 8.99 31.39
CA ALA A 118 -2.85 8.37 31.06
C ALA A 118 -1.66 9.23 31.51
N TYR A 119 -0.79 8.66 32.35
CA TYR A 119 0.43 9.31 32.84
C TYR A 119 1.69 8.54 32.41
N GLY A 120 2.78 9.26 32.18
CA GLY A 120 4.06 8.65 31.78
C GLY A 120 4.17 8.29 30.30
N ARG A 121 3.30 8.82 29.43
CA ARG A 121 3.32 8.57 27.97
C ARG A 121 4.61 9.00 27.26
N ARG A 122 5.34 9.95 27.85
CA ARG A 122 6.60 10.47 27.32
C ARG A 122 7.69 10.48 28.39
N PRO A 123 8.22 9.32 28.79
CA PRO A 123 9.29 9.28 29.77
C PRO A 123 10.55 9.94 29.21
N THR A 124 11.33 10.53 30.10
CA THR A 124 12.65 11.08 29.77
C THR A 124 13.70 10.00 30.05
N ASP A 125 14.38 9.55 29.01
CA ASP A 125 15.57 8.73 29.12
C ASP A 125 16.76 9.60 29.51
N ILE A 126 17.29 9.35 30.71
CA ILE A 126 18.42 10.11 31.28
C ILE A 126 19.67 9.93 30.43
N ARG A 127 19.87 8.76 29.80
CA ARG A 127 21.06 8.46 28.98
C ARG A 127 21.11 9.28 27.69
N ARG A 128 19.94 9.72 27.20
CA ARG A 128 19.79 10.53 25.98
C ARG A 128 19.61 12.02 26.28
N LYS A 129 19.68 12.40 27.54
CA LYS A 129 19.50 13.79 27.97
C LYS A 129 20.83 14.54 27.84
N GLN A 130 20.82 15.61 27.06
CA GLN A 130 21.95 16.51 26.92
C GLN A 130 21.93 17.58 28.03
N PRO A 131 23.07 17.84 28.70
CA PRO A 131 23.20 18.95 29.65
C PRO A 131 22.77 20.28 29.02
N GLY A 132 22.09 21.14 29.79
CA GLY A 132 21.59 22.44 29.30
C GLY A 132 20.39 22.39 28.35
N ARG A 133 19.95 21.21 27.88
CA ARG A 133 18.82 21.06 26.95
C ARG A 133 17.69 20.21 27.55
N PRO A 134 16.78 20.80 28.35
CA PRO A 134 15.77 20.06 29.12
C PRO A 134 14.71 19.33 28.26
N ALA A 135 14.58 19.65 26.98
CA ALA A 135 13.68 18.98 26.04
C ALA A 135 14.23 17.67 25.45
N THR A 136 15.53 17.40 25.59
CA THR A 136 16.19 16.19 25.06
C THR A 136 15.92 14.96 25.94
N GLY A 137 16.04 13.77 25.35
CA GLY A 137 15.82 12.48 26.04
C GLY A 137 14.36 12.04 26.17
N ARG A 138 13.38 12.85 25.78
CA ARG A 138 11.97 12.44 25.78
C ARG A 138 11.70 11.42 24.67
N ARG A 139 11.13 10.29 25.01
CA ARG A 139 10.68 9.26 24.06
C ARG A 139 9.17 9.10 24.17
N VAL A 140 8.49 8.74 23.08
CA VAL A 140 7.11 8.24 23.17
C VAL A 140 7.16 6.80 23.64
N ALA A 141 6.61 6.53 24.83
CA ALA A 141 6.56 5.18 25.38
C ALA A 141 5.45 4.37 24.69
N PRO A 142 5.71 3.08 24.39
CA PRO A 142 4.63 2.15 24.05
C PRO A 142 3.67 2.04 25.25
N ARG A 143 2.44 1.64 24.97
CA ARG A 143 1.33 1.72 25.95
C ARG A 143 1.61 0.90 27.21
N GLU A 144 2.28 -0.23 27.06
CA GLU A 144 2.64 -1.18 28.10
C GLU A 144 3.66 -0.57 29.09
N GLN A 145 4.35 0.50 28.69
CA GLN A 145 5.31 1.23 29.50
C GLN A 145 4.73 2.53 30.08
N TRP A 146 3.43 2.78 29.91
CA TRP A 146 2.79 3.92 30.57
C TRP A 146 2.75 3.67 32.07
N ALA A 147 3.09 4.70 32.85
CA ALA A 147 3.16 4.56 34.30
C ALA A 147 1.77 4.38 34.94
N VAL A 148 0.75 4.98 34.34
CA VAL A 148 -0.65 4.86 34.77
C VAL A 148 -1.54 4.92 33.54
N LEU A 149 -2.52 4.03 33.47
CA LEU A 149 -3.64 4.07 32.53
C LEU A 149 -4.90 3.68 33.29
N LEU A 150 -5.78 4.65 33.53
CA LEU A 150 -7.10 4.43 34.12
C LEU A 150 -8.14 4.69 33.04
N LYS A 151 -8.85 3.65 32.61
CA LYS A 151 -9.95 3.77 31.67
C LYS A 151 -11.19 4.33 32.38
N ASP A 152 -12.11 4.93 31.61
CA ASP A 152 -13.41 5.42 32.09
C ASP A 152 -13.34 6.39 33.27
N HIS A 153 -12.26 7.16 33.35
CA HIS A 153 -12.03 8.10 34.46
C HIS A 153 -12.45 9.53 34.11
N LEU A 154 -12.44 9.90 32.83
CA LEU A 154 -12.70 11.24 32.33
C LEU A 154 -13.86 11.22 31.32
N PRO A 155 -14.55 12.35 31.09
CA PRO A 155 -15.57 12.42 30.04
C PRO A 155 -14.99 12.06 28.67
N ALA A 156 -15.70 11.22 27.92
CA ALA A 156 -15.23 10.69 26.64
C ALA A 156 -16.03 11.26 25.46
N TYR A 157 -15.38 11.44 24.31
CA TYR A 157 -16.03 11.68 23.02
C TYR A 157 -16.22 10.39 22.23
N ILE A 158 -15.31 9.42 22.39
CA ILE A 158 -15.34 8.12 21.73
C ILE A 158 -15.16 7.00 22.77
N SER A 159 -15.56 5.78 22.43
CA SER A 159 -15.26 4.61 23.25
C SER A 159 -13.78 4.23 23.19
N TRP A 160 -13.32 3.44 24.16
CA TRP A 160 -11.96 2.91 24.17
C TRP A 160 -11.68 2.03 22.94
N GLU A 161 -12.65 1.24 22.52
CA GLU A 161 -12.54 0.37 21.34
C GLU A 161 -12.39 1.18 20.05
N GLN A 162 -13.17 2.25 19.88
CA GLN A 162 -13.03 3.17 18.75
C GLN A 162 -11.63 3.79 18.71
N TYR A 163 -11.09 4.21 19.85
CA TYR A 163 -9.74 4.74 19.95
C TYR A 163 -8.67 3.74 19.51
N GLU A 164 -8.75 2.49 19.96
CA GLU A 164 -7.83 1.43 19.55
C GLU A 164 -7.93 1.13 18.05
N ARG A 165 -9.15 1.13 17.50
CA ARG A 165 -9.39 1.00 16.06
C ARG A 165 -8.77 2.17 15.28
N HIS A 166 -8.90 3.40 15.77
CA HIS A 166 -8.31 4.58 15.12
C HIS A 166 -6.78 4.51 15.11
N LEU A 167 -6.16 4.09 16.21
CA LEU A 167 -4.71 3.91 16.27
C LEU A 167 -4.22 2.84 15.30
N ARG A 168 -4.90 1.69 15.22
CA ARG A 168 -4.60 0.63 14.24
C ARG A 168 -4.70 1.15 12.81
N GLN A 169 -5.74 1.94 12.50
CA GLN A 169 -5.90 2.56 11.19
C GLN A 169 -4.76 3.54 10.87
N LEU A 170 -4.35 4.38 11.82
CA LEU A 170 -3.24 5.32 11.66
C LEU A 170 -1.91 4.60 11.43
N GLU A 171 -1.67 3.51 12.15
CA GLU A 171 -0.50 2.66 11.96
C GLU A 171 -0.52 1.99 10.58
N ALA A 172 -1.63 1.39 10.18
CA ALA A 172 -1.83 0.77 8.86
C ALA A 172 -1.62 1.77 7.71
N ASN A 173 -2.08 3.02 7.89
CA ASN A 173 -1.87 4.12 6.94
C ASN A 173 -0.40 4.58 6.85
N GLY A 174 0.45 4.18 7.79
CA GLY A 174 1.85 4.55 7.83
C GLY A 174 2.66 4.02 6.66
N ILE A 175 3.72 4.74 6.28
CA ILE A 175 4.64 4.35 5.19
C ILE A 175 5.31 3.00 5.46
N LYS A 176 5.53 2.68 6.74
CA LYS A 176 6.13 1.41 7.18
C LYS A 176 5.15 0.23 7.17
N ALA A 177 3.85 0.49 7.16
CA ALA A 177 2.79 -0.52 7.07
C ALA A 177 2.21 -0.52 5.65
N GLN A 178 0.92 -0.84 5.45
CA GLN A 178 0.30 -0.92 4.12
C GLN A 178 0.06 0.44 3.42
N GLY A 179 0.23 1.56 4.12
CA GLY A 179 -0.05 2.89 3.59
C GLY A 179 -1.56 3.11 3.40
N ALA A 180 -2.02 4.35 3.21
CA ALA A 180 -3.43 4.60 2.93
C ALA A 180 -3.87 4.04 1.56
N ILE A 181 -5.14 3.65 1.45
CA ILE A 181 -5.82 3.38 0.17
C ILE A 181 -5.82 4.67 -0.66
N ARG A 182 -5.58 4.56 -1.97
CA ARG A 182 -5.48 5.71 -2.88
C ARG A 182 -6.47 5.57 -4.03
N HIS A 183 -6.97 6.70 -4.54
CA HIS A 183 -7.89 6.72 -5.68
C HIS A 183 -7.24 6.44 -7.06
N GLY A 184 -5.95 6.10 -7.10
CA GLY A 184 -5.27 5.77 -8.36
C GLY A 184 -5.63 4.38 -8.87
N PRO A 185 -5.37 4.08 -10.16
CA PRO A 185 -5.77 2.82 -10.79
C PRO A 185 -5.00 1.58 -10.30
N SER A 186 -3.98 1.76 -9.46
CA SER A 186 -3.17 0.66 -8.92
C SER A 186 -3.97 -0.17 -7.91
N LEU A 187 -4.01 -1.49 -8.09
CA LEU A 187 -4.59 -2.40 -7.10
C LEU A 187 -3.63 -2.73 -5.96
N LEU A 188 -2.32 -2.76 -6.26
CA LEU A 188 -1.30 -3.30 -5.36
C LEU A 188 -0.44 -2.21 -4.70
N SER A 189 -0.91 -0.95 -4.75
CA SER A 189 -0.25 0.17 -4.09
C SER A 189 -0.11 -0.12 -2.60
N GLY A 190 1.13 -0.35 -2.20
CA GLY A 190 1.48 -0.66 -0.83
C GLY A 190 1.58 -2.16 -0.50
N LEU A 191 1.13 -3.07 -1.35
CA LEU A 191 1.28 -4.50 -1.09
C LEU A 191 2.53 -5.10 -1.74
N LEU A 192 3.08 -4.41 -2.75
CA LEU A 192 4.19 -4.92 -3.54
C LEU A 192 5.56 -4.81 -2.87
N VAL A 193 6.29 -5.92 -2.88
CA VAL A 193 7.66 -6.06 -2.40
C VAL A 193 8.54 -6.60 -3.52
N CYS A 194 9.75 -6.06 -3.65
CA CYS A 194 10.74 -6.50 -4.60
C CYS A 194 11.40 -7.79 -4.12
N GLY A 195 11.30 -8.89 -4.88
CA GLY A 195 11.97 -10.14 -4.54
C GLY A 195 13.49 -10.13 -4.74
N ARG A 196 14.06 -9.09 -5.35
CA ARG A 196 15.53 -8.93 -5.48
C ARG A 196 16.19 -8.30 -4.24
N CYS A 197 15.58 -7.25 -3.68
CA CYS A 197 16.18 -6.48 -2.58
C CYS A 197 15.32 -6.42 -1.30
N GLY A 198 14.13 -7.00 -1.32
CA GLY A 198 13.20 -6.99 -0.17
C GLY A 198 12.54 -5.65 0.12
N HIS A 199 12.89 -4.58 -0.62
CA HIS A 199 12.24 -3.28 -0.45
C HIS A 199 10.89 -3.22 -1.14
N ARG A 200 10.03 -2.35 -0.61
CA ARG A 200 8.72 -2.11 -1.16
C ARG A 200 8.80 -1.40 -2.51
N MET A 201 7.92 -1.79 -3.44
CA MET A 201 7.85 -1.13 -4.75
C MET A 201 6.86 0.05 -4.72
N MET A 202 7.22 1.09 -5.46
CA MET A 202 6.44 2.31 -5.59
C MET A 202 5.62 2.29 -6.88
N THR A 203 4.38 2.75 -6.78
CA THR A 203 3.52 2.98 -7.92
C THR A 203 3.93 4.27 -8.65
N ARG A 204 4.10 4.19 -9.96
CA ARG A 204 4.34 5.32 -10.86
C ARG A 204 3.26 5.33 -11.95
N TYR A 205 2.74 6.51 -12.23
CA TYR A 205 1.83 6.75 -13.34
C TYR A 205 2.56 7.53 -14.42
N ASN A 206 2.31 7.24 -15.70
CA ASN A 206 2.74 8.12 -16.78
C ASN A 206 1.94 9.43 -16.75
N SER A 207 2.45 10.46 -17.42
CA SER A 207 1.83 11.80 -17.48
C SER A 207 0.43 11.81 -18.09
N SER A 208 0.06 10.79 -18.87
CA SER A 208 -1.29 10.61 -19.41
C SER A 208 -2.24 9.86 -18.46
N GLY A 209 -1.80 9.45 -17.28
CA GLY A 209 -2.60 8.70 -16.29
C GLY A 209 -2.96 7.26 -16.66
N THR A 210 -2.67 6.83 -17.90
CA THR A 210 -3.08 5.54 -18.48
C THR A 210 -2.08 4.40 -18.33
N GLY A 211 -0.85 4.68 -17.90
CA GLY A 211 0.24 3.71 -17.79
C GLY A 211 0.66 3.50 -16.35
N LEU A 212 0.07 2.49 -15.71
CA LEU A 212 0.48 2.01 -14.39
C LEU A 212 1.82 1.27 -14.47
N ARG A 213 2.79 1.65 -13.63
CA ARG A 213 4.08 0.98 -13.49
C ARG A 213 4.43 0.80 -12.03
N TYR A 214 4.94 -0.38 -11.68
CA TYR A 214 5.55 -0.64 -10.38
C TYR A 214 7.07 -0.58 -10.52
N ALA A 215 7.72 0.18 -9.65
CA ALA A 215 9.16 0.39 -9.68
C ALA A 215 9.78 0.18 -8.29
N CYS A 216 10.87 -0.58 -8.24
CA CYS A 216 11.71 -0.67 -7.06
C CYS A 216 12.84 0.36 -7.18
N ASP A 217 12.61 1.55 -6.64
CA ASP A 217 13.51 2.70 -6.73
C ASP A 217 14.10 3.13 -5.38
N THR A 218 13.85 2.39 -4.30
CA THR A 218 14.35 2.73 -2.96
C THR A 218 15.87 2.96 -2.94
N MET A 219 16.66 2.02 -3.50
CA MET A 219 18.12 2.18 -3.54
C MET A 219 18.56 3.34 -4.44
N ALA A 220 17.85 3.58 -5.54
CA ALA A 220 18.13 4.71 -6.42
C ALA A 220 17.85 6.05 -5.74
N ALA A 221 16.74 6.16 -5.01
CA ALA A 221 16.33 7.37 -4.32
C ALA A 221 17.15 7.66 -3.06
N SER A 222 17.52 6.62 -2.30
CA SER A 222 18.24 6.78 -1.02
C SER A 222 19.76 6.82 -1.18
N TYR A 223 20.31 6.11 -2.17
CA TYR A 223 21.75 5.91 -2.31
C TYR A 223 22.30 6.22 -3.71
N GLY A 224 21.48 6.75 -4.63
CA GLY A 224 21.92 7.13 -5.97
C GLY A 224 22.30 5.97 -6.89
N GLN A 225 21.89 4.74 -6.54
CA GLN A 225 22.18 3.54 -7.35
C GLN A 225 21.28 3.46 -8.59
N ALA A 226 21.58 2.50 -9.48
CA ALA A 226 20.70 2.16 -10.58
C ALA A 226 19.32 1.65 -10.08
N LEU A 227 18.30 1.78 -10.94
CA LEU A 227 16.97 1.26 -10.66
C LEU A 227 17.02 -0.28 -10.52
N CYS A 228 16.52 -0.82 -9.42
CA CYS A 228 16.63 -2.25 -9.13
C CYS A 228 15.80 -3.12 -10.10
N GLN A 229 14.51 -2.79 -10.26
CA GLN A 229 13.63 -3.37 -11.28
C GLN A 229 12.37 -2.52 -11.47
N SER A 230 11.72 -2.67 -12.62
CA SER A 230 10.37 -2.12 -12.86
C SER A 230 9.56 -3.02 -13.78
N LEU A 231 8.23 -2.95 -13.69
CA LEU A 231 7.29 -3.66 -14.56
C LEU A 231 6.04 -2.85 -14.85
N ALA A 232 5.41 -3.11 -16.00
CA ALA A 232 4.06 -2.64 -16.26
C ALA A 232 3.08 -3.28 -15.27
N GLY A 233 2.22 -2.48 -14.65
CA GLY A 233 1.39 -2.95 -13.54
C GLY A 233 0.12 -3.68 -13.97
N GLN A 234 -0.43 -3.41 -15.17
CA GLN A 234 -1.72 -3.96 -15.58
C GLN A 234 -1.75 -5.50 -15.55
N ALA A 235 -0.80 -6.17 -16.20
CA ALA A 235 -0.75 -7.64 -16.23
C ALA A 235 -0.64 -8.27 -14.83
N LEU A 236 0.00 -7.57 -13.88
CA LEU A 236 0.09 -8.02 -12.50
C LEU A 236 -1.23 -7.78 -11.75
N ASP A 237 -1.84 -6.61 -11.94
CA ASP A 237 -3.13 -6.27 -11.33
C ASP A 237 -4.25 -7.21 -11.82
N ASP A 238 -4.24 -7.58 -13.11
CA ASP A 238 -5.16 -8.56 -13.69
C ASP A 238 -4.96 -9.95 -13.08
N PHE A 239 -3.71 -10.43 -13.03
CA PHE A 239 -3.39 -11.70 -12.39
C PHE A 239 -3.83 -11.75 -10.92
N ILE A 240 -3.55 -10.72 -10.12
CA ILE A 240 -3.98 -10.70 -8.71
C ILE A 240 -5.50 -10.63 -8.61
N THR A 241 -6.17 -9.92 -9.52
CA THR A 241 -7.64 -9.90 -9.58
C THR A 241 -8.19 -11.31 -9.77
N GLU A 242 -7.67 -12.06 -10.74
CA GLU A 242 -8.08 -13.44 -11.00
C GLU A 242 -7.86 -14.32 -9.76
N GLN A 243 -6.69 -14.25 -9.13
CA GLN A 243 -6.38 -15.02 -7.92
C GLN A 243 -7.31 -14.67 -6.75
N VAL A 244 -7.59 -13.39 -6.53
CA VAL A 244 -8.48 -12.93 -5.45
C VAL A 244 -9.91 -13.38 -5.69
N LEU A 245 -10.42 -13.24 -6.91
CA LEU A 245 -11.76 -13.70 -7.25
C LEU A 245 -11.88 -15.21 -7.16
N ALA A 246 -10.86 -15.97 -7.57
CA ALA A 246 -10.81 -17.42 -7.41
C ALA A 246 -10.84 -17.84 -5.94
N ALA A 247 -10.07 -17.16 -5.08
CA ALA A 247 -10.06 -17.44 -3.63
C ALA A 247 -11.39 -17.13 -2.94
N LEU A 248 -12.17 -16.20 -3.50
CA LEU A 248 -13.50 -15.83 -2.99
C LEU A 248 -14.64 -16.64 -3.61
N GLN A 249 -14.37 -17.60 -4.50
CA GLN A 249 -15.43 -18.42 -5.07
C GLN A 249 -16.13 -19.24 -3.98
N PRO A 250 -17.47 -19.39 -4.04
CA PRO A 250 -18.23 -20.13 -3.02
C PRO A 250 -17.68 -21.53 -2.74
N ALA A 251 -17.27 -22.26 -3.80
CA ALA A 251 -16.71 -23.61 -3.65
C ALA A 251 -15.41 -23.64 -2.84
N ALA A 252 -14.56 -22.61 -2.94
CA ALA A 252 -13.35 -22.48 -2.13
C ALA A 252 -13.68 -22.13 -0.66
N LEU A 253 -14.74 -21.36 -0.44
CA LEU A 253 -15.19 -20.93 0.89
C LEU A 253 -15.88 -22.03 1.68
N GLU A 254 -16.66 -22.92 1.06
CA GLU A 254 -17.36 -23.99 1.80
C GLU A 254 -16.39 -24.91 2.54
N ILE A 255 -15.23 -25.23 1.95
CA ILE A 255 -14.19 -26.04 2.62
C ILE A 255 -13.67 -25.31 3.87
N SER A 256 -13.45 -23.99 3.75
CA SER A 256 -12.96 -23.17 4.86
C SER A 256 -14.00 -23.02 5.96
N LEU A 257 -15.28 -22.87 5.60
CA LEU A 257 -16.39 -22.80 6.55
C LEU A 257 -16.59 -24.14 7.28
N GLN A 258 -16.49 -25.27 6.57
CA GLN A 258 -16.56 -26.58 7.20
C GLN A 258 -15.42 -26.80 8.19
N ALA A 259 -14.18 -26.44 7.83
CA ALA A 259 -13.04 -26.55 8.74
C ALA A 259 -13.22 -25.68 10.01
N LEU A 260 -13.87 -24.51 9.89
CA LEU A 260 -14.21 -23.68 11.04
C LEU A 260 -15.27 -24.36 11.92
N GLU A 261 -16.28 -24.99 11.33
CA GLU A 261 -17.30 -25.76 12.06
C GLU A 261 -16.69 -26.93 12.83
N ASP A 262 -15.78 -27.66 12.19
CA ASP A 262 -15.10 -28.80 12.82
C ASP A 262 -14.26 -28.30 14.02
N LEU A 263 -13.49 -27.21 13.85
CA LEU A 263 -12.71 -26.59 14.93
C LEU A 263 -13.57 -26.05 16.08
N GLU A 264 -14.74 -25.49 15.78
CA GLU A 264 -15.69 -25.07 16.82
C GLU A 264 -16.23 -26.29 17.59
N SER A 265 -16.57 -27.37 16.87
CA SER A 265 -17.05 -28.62 17.49
C SER A 265 -16.02 -29.26 18.43
N GLU A 266 -14.73 -29.18 18.09
CA GLU A 266 -13.62 -29.65 18.94
C GLU A 266 -13.42 -28.80 20.20
N ARG A 267 -13.82 -27.52 20.17
CA ARG A 267 -13.66 -26.59 21.31
C ARG A 267 -14.78 -26.71 22.33
N GLU A 268 -15.98 -27.11 21.92
CA GLU A 268 -17.14 -27.22 22.80
C GLU A 268 -16.91 -28.14 24.03
N PRO A 269 -16.24 -29.31 23.92
CA PRO A 269 -15.86 -30.12 25.08
C PRO A 269 -14.90 -29.39 26.05
N LEU A 270 -13.97 -28.58 25.53
CA LEU A 270 -13.02 -27.83 26.36
C LEU A 270 -13.71 -26.72 27.15
N HIS A 271 -14.66 -26.01 26.53
CA HIS A 271 -15.48 -25.02 27.22
C HIS A 271 -16.31 -25.65 28.35
N ARG A 272 -16.96 -26.79 28.07
CA ARG A 272 -17.69 -27.55 29.10
C ARG A 272 -16.78 -27.99 30.25
N HIS A 273 -15.56 -28.43 29.95
CA HIS A 273 -14.58 -28.79 30.98
C HIS A 273 -14.19 -27.59 31.88
N TRP A 274 -13.97 -26.40 31.29
CA TRP A 274 -13.68 -25.18 32.05
C TRP A 274 -14.85 -24.75 32.94
N GLN A 275 -16.09 -24.80 32.42
CA GLN A 275 -17.28 -24.47 33.20
C GLN A 275 -17.43 -25.39 34.42
N GLN A 276 -17.21 -26.70 34.25
CA GLN A 276 -17.24 -27.66 35.36
C GLN A 276 -16.15 -27.38 36.41
N ARG A 277 -14.94 -26.95 36.00
CA ARG A 277 -13.87 -26.56 36.93
C ARG A 277 -14.24 -25.32 37.74
N LEU A 278 -14.83 -24.31 37.10
CA LEU A 278 -15.30 -23.09 37.76
C LEU A 278 -16.44 -23.39 38.74
N GLU A 279 -17.41 -24.19 38.33
CA GLU A 279 -18.53 -24.61 39.20
C GLU A 279 -18.02 -25.33 40.45
N ARG A 280 -17.04 -26.23 40.29
CA ARG A 280 -16.42 -26.93 41.43
C ARG A 280 -15.71 -25.96 42.38
N ALA A 281 -15.00 -24.96 41.85
CA ALA A 281 -14.30 -23.97 42.66
C ALA A 281 -15.29 -23.06 43.41
N HIS A 282 -16.33 -22.60 42.72
CA HIS A 282 -17.40 -21.81 43.30
C HIS A 282 -18.10 -22.56 44.44
N TYR A 283 -18.44 -23.84 44.22
CA TYR A 283 -19.04 -24.69 45.25
C TYR A 283 -18.12 -24.84 46.49
N GLN A 284 -16.81 -24.97 46.29
CA GLN A 284 -15.84 -25.06 47.40
C GLN A 284 -15.77 -23.75 48.19
N ALA A 285 -15.75 -22.60 47.51
CA ALA A 285 -15.76 -21.28 48.15
C ALA A 285 -17.05 -21.06 48.96
N GLU A 286 -18.22 -21.38 48.39
CA GLU A 286 -19.49 -21.33 49.12
C GLU A 286 -19.52 -22.27 50.33
N ARG A 287 -19.00 -23.49 50.19
CA ARG A 287 -18.95 -24.45 51.29
C ARG A 287 -18.06 -23.93 52.43
N ALA A 288 -16.88 -23.41 52.12
CA ALA A 288 -15.97 -22.82 53.10
C ALA A 288 -16.60 -21.61 53.80
N TYR A 289 -17.31 -20.75 53.05
CA TYR A 289 -18.06 -19.64 53.61
C TYR A 289 -19.14 -20.10 54.62
N ARG A 290 -19.95 -21.11 54.25
CA ARG A 290 -20.99 -21.65 55.15
C ARG A 290 -20.40 -22.25 56.42
N GLN A 291 -19.25 -22.93 56.31
CA GLN A 291 -18.53 -23.46 57.48
C GLN A 291 -18.01 -22.34 58.39
N PHE A 292 -17.39 -21.30 57.81
CA PHE A 292 -16.93 -20.13 58.57
C PHE A 292 -18.09 -19.40 59.27
N ASN A 293 -19.19 -19.14 58.56
CA ASN A 293 -20.33 -18.40 59.08
C ASN A 293 -21.11 -19.15 60.18
N ALA A 294 -20.96 -20.48 60.27
CA ALA A 294 -21.59 -21.30 61.30
C ALA A 294 -20.79 -21.39 62.62
N VAL A 295 -19.58 -20.82 62.67
CA VAL A 295 -18.73 -20.89 63.89
C VAL A 295 -19.05 -19.76 64.87
N GLU A 296 -19.26 -20.14 66.13
CA GLU A 296 -19.46 -19.21 67.24
C GLU A 296 -18.21 -18.35 67.51
N PRO A 297 -18.36 -17.04 67.80
CA PRO A 297 -17.24 -16.09 67.96
C PRO A 297 -16.20 -16.45 69.05
N GLU A 298 -16.60 -17.24 70.05
CA GLU A 298 -15.74 -17.69 71.14
C GLU A 298 -14.67 -18.67 70.66
N ASN A 299 -14.92 -19.41 69.56
CA ASN A 299 -14.01 -20.40 68.98
C ASN A 299 -12.96 -19.75 68.05
N ARG A 300 -12.23 -18.77 68.57
CA ARG A 300 -11.31 -17.90 67.80
C ARG A 300 -10.29 -18.63 66.92
N LEU A 301 -9.74 -19.74 67.39
CA LEU A 301 -8.76 -20.52 66.62
C LEU A 301 -9.40 -21.25 65.43
N VAL A 302 -10.62 -21.77 65.61
CA VAL A 302 -11.38 -22.44 64.55
C VAL A 302 -11.85 -21.43 63.51
N ALA A 303 -12.37 -20.28 63.96
CA ALA A 303 -12.80 -19.19 63.09
C ALA A 303 -11.65 -18.69 62.19
N ARG A 304 -10.45 -18.45 62.74
CA ARG A 304 -9.26 -18.07 61.96
C ARG A 304 -8.86 -19.12 60.91
N THR A 305 -8.97 -20.40 61.26
CA THR A 305 -8.59 -21.48 60.33
C THR A 305 -9.58 -21.57 59.18
N LEU A 306 -10.89 -21.44 59.45
CA LEU A 306 -11.93 -21.45 58.43
C LEU A 306 -11.92 -20.18 57.57
N GLU A 307 -11.58 -19.02 58.14
CA GLU A 307 -11.35 -17.77 57.41
C GLU A 307 -10.21 -17.95 56.40
N GLN A 308 -9.06 -18.50 56.82
CA GLN A 308 -7.95 -18.80 55.91
C GLN A 308 -8.33 -19.80 54.81
N GLN A 309 -9.12 -20.82 55.14
CA GLN A 309 -9.61 -21.78 54.14
C GLN A 309 -10.56 -21.12 53.14
N TRP A 310 -11.41 -20.20 53.59
CA TRP A 310 -12.30 -19.44 52.72
C TRP A 310 -11.52 -18.46 51.84
N GLU A 311 -10.56 -17.71 52.39
CA GLU A 311 -9.66 -16.83 51.63
C GLU A 311 -8.88 -17.63 50.56
N SER A 312 -8.39 -18.82 50.91
CA SER A 312 -7.71 -19.71 49.97
C SER A 312 -8.65 -20.18 48.86
N ALA A 313 -9.88 -20.57 49.19
CA ALA A 313 -10.87 -21.00 48.20
C ALA A 313 -11.27 -19.86 47.24
N LEU A 314 -11.47 -18.64 47.76
CA LEU A 314 -11.73 -17.44 46.96
C LEU A 314 -10.55 -17.09 46.04
N THR A 315 -9.32 -17.26 46.53
CA THR A 315 -8.11 -17.05 45.72
C THR A 315 -8.07 -18.02 44.54
N VAL A 316 -8.32 -19.31 44.79
CA VAL A 316 -8.36 -20.35 43.74
C VAL A 316 -9.49 -20.09 42.73
N GLU A 317 -10.67 -19.67 43.19
CA GLU A 317 -11.77 -19.28 42.30
C GLU A 317 -11.38 -18.10 41.41
N GLY A 318 -10.78 -17.05 41.99
CA GLY A 318 -10.31 -15.89 41.24
C GLY A 318 -9.20 -16.22 40.23
N GLU A 319 -8.27 -17.10 40.59
CA GLU A 319 -7.22 -17.60 39.68
C GLU A 319 -7.83 -18.36 38.50
N LEU A 320 -8.76 -19.29 38.76
CA LEU A 320 -9.45 -20.06 37.71
C LEU A 320 -10.30 -19.18 36.80
N GLN A 321 -10.98 -18.16 37.35
CA GLN A 321 -11.72 -17.19 36.56
C GLN A 321 -10.79 -16.39 35.64
N ALA A 322 -9.62 -15.98 36.14
CA ALA A 322 -8.62 -15.28 35.34
C ALA A 322 -8.00 -16.18 34.26
N GLU A 323 -7.75 -17.46 34.55
CA GLU A 323 -7.30 -18.45 33.57
C GLU A 323 -8.36 -18.70 32.48
N TYR A 324 -9.63 -18.88 32.86
CA TYR A 324 -10.71 -19.06 31.90
C TYR A 324 -10.91 -17.81 31.04
N ALA A 325 -10.87 -16.61 31.63
CA ALA A 325 -10.95 -15.37 30.87
C ALA A 325 -9.80 -15.24 29.86
N ARG A 326 -8.59 -15.70 30.21
CA ARG A 326 -7.45 -15.74 29.29
C ARG A 326 -7.66 -16.77 28.18
N PHE A 327 -8.06 -17.99 28.53
CA PHE A 327 -8.38 -19.04 27.57
C PHE A 327 -9.45 -18.57 26.57
N ALA A 328 -10.54 -17.97 27.05
CA ALA A 328 -11.61 -17.43 26.23
C ALA A 328 -11.14 -16.26 25.34
N ALA A 329 -10.30 -15.37 25.87
CA ALA A 329 -9.74 -14.25 25.10
C ALA A 329 -8.74 -14.67 24.02
N GLU A 330 -8.07 -15.81 24.18
CA GLU A 330 -7.16 -16.39 23.19
C GLU A 330 -7.90 -17.16 22.08
N GLN A 331 -9.21 -17.43 22.25
CA GLN A 331 -9.97 -18.11 21.22
C GLN A 331 -10.39 -17.17 20.08
N PRO A 332 -10.38 -17.67 18.83
CA PRO A 332 -11.00 -16.98 17.70
C PRO A 332 -12.50 -16.76 17.94
N ALA A 333 -13.01 -15.62 17.46
CA ALA A 333 -14.44 -15.37 17.43
C ALA A 333 -15.18 -16.44 16.60
N THR A 334 -16.28 -16.94 17.14
CA THR A 334 -17.17 -17.90 16.45
C THR A 334 -18.08 -17.16 15.49
N LEU A 335 -18.25 -17.70 14.28
CA LEU A 335 -19.18 -17.13 13.30
C LEU A 335 -20.58 -17.69 13.53
N SER A 336 -21.55 -16.80 13.76
CA SER A 336 -22.96 -17.18 13.81
C SER A 336 -23.45 -17.73 12.46
N ALA A 337 -24.52 -18.52 12.48
CA ALA A 337 -25.15 -19.02 11.24
C ALA A 337 -25.55 -17.88 10.29
N ALA A 338 -26.00 -16.74 10.84
CA ALA A 338 -26.35 -15.56 10.06
C ALA A 338 -25.12 -14.92 9.38
N GLU A 339 -23.98 -14.86 10.08
CA GLU A 339 -22.72 -14.36 9.52
C GLU A 339 -22.17 -15.30 8.44
N ARG A 340 -22.24 -16.61 8.64
CA ARG A 340 -21.85 -17.60 7.60
C ARG A 340 -22.67 -17.42 6.33
N GLU A 341 -23.98 -17.26 6.48
CA GLU A 341 -24.86 -17.03 5.33
C GLU A 341 -24.64 -15.66 4.68
N ALA A 342 -24.26 -14.64 5.45
CA ALA A 342 -23.83 -13.36 4.89
C ALA A 342 -22.53 -13.51 4.08
N ILE A 343 -21.55 -14.28 4.58
CA ILE A 343 -20.29 -14.57 3.87
C ILE A 343 -20.57 -15.29 2.55
N ARG A 344 -21.43 -16.32 2.54
CA ARG A 344 -21.82 -17.03 1.32
C ARG A 344 -22.44 -16.12 0.27
N ARG A 345 -23.38 -15.27 0.67
CA ARG A 345 -24.00 -14.30 -0.24
C ARG A 345 -22.99 -13.31 -0.80
N LEU A 346 -22.13 -12.75 0.06
CA LEU A 346 -21.07 -11.85 -0.37
C LEU A 346 -20.09 -12.53 -1.34
N ALA A 347 -19.75 -13.80 -1.12
CA ALA A 347 -18.89 -14.56 -2.02
C ALA A 347 -19.48 -14.68 -3.43
N CYS A 348 -20.79 -14.89 -3.55
CA CYS A 348 -21.49 -14.91 -4.82
C CYS A 348 -21.53 -13.53 -5.49
N ASP A 349 -21.72 -12.46 -4.70
CA ASP A 349 -21.95 -11.11 -5.22
C ASP A 349 -20.64 -10.36 -5.57
N ILE A 350 -19.53 -10.65 -4.88
CA ILE A 350 -18.26 -9.92 -5.03
C ILE A 350 -17.75 -9.90 -6.48
N PRO A 351 -17.75 -11.01 -7.25
CA PRO A 351 -17.33 -10.96 -8.65
C PRO A 351 -18.14 -9.95 -9.48
N ALA A 352 -19.46 -9.90 -9.31
CA ALA A 352 -20.31 -8.94 -10.01
C ALA A 352 -20.04 -7.50 -9.56
N LEU A 353 -19.92 -7.28 -8.24
CA LEU A 353 -19.57 -5.97 -7.67
C LEU A 353 -18.18 -5.51 -8.12
N TRP A 354 -17.21 -6.42 -8.24
CA TRP A 354 -15.85 -6.11 -8.66
C TRP A 354 -15.82 -5.47 -10.05
N HIS A 355 -16.65 -5.98 -10.97
CA HIS A 355 -16.74 -5.48 -12.34
C HIS A 355 -17.75 -4.34 -12.53
N ALA A 356 -18.52 -3.97 -11.50
CA ALA A 356 -19.50 -2.91 -11.58
C ALA A 356 -18.83 -1.53 -11.84
N PRO A 357 -19.45 -0.66 -12.66
CA PRO A 357 -18.91 0.67 -12.97
C PRO A 357 -18.92 1.61 -11.77
N THR A 358 -19.78 1.34 -10.78
CA THR A 358 -19.87 2.09 -9.52
C THR A 358 -18.73 1.76 -8.56
N THR A 359 -18.04 0.63 -8.75
CA THR A 359 -16.96 0.18 -7.87
C THR A 359 -15.66 0.88 -8.26
N MET A 360 -15.12 1.67 -7.34
CA MET A 360 -13.89 2.44 -7.56
C MET A 360 -12.64 1.58 -7.34
N ALA A 361 -11.49 2.04 -7.85
CA ALA A 361 -10.19 1.41 -7.59
C ALA A 361 -9.86 1.35 -6.09
N ALA A 362 -10.33 2.33 -5.31
CA ALA A 362 -10.19 2.36 -3.85
C ALA A 362 -10.92 1.18 -3.18
N ASP A 363 -12.13 0.83 -3.66
CA ASP A 363 -12.92 -0.28 -3.13
C ASP A 363 -12.23 -1.62 -3.42
N ARG A 364 -11.72 -1.78 -4.64
CA ARG A 364 -10.94 -2.97 -5.04
C ARG A 364 -9.66 -3.13 -4.21
N GLN A 365 -8.93 -2.03 -3.97
CA GLN A 365 -7.78 -2.03 -3.06
C GLN A 365 -8.18 -2.43 -1.64
N ALA A 366 -9.32 -1.95 -1.14
CA ALA A 366 -9.81 -2.29 0.19
C ALA A 366 -10.04 -3.80 0.32
N ILE A 367 -10.72 -4.41 -0.66
CA ILE A 367 -10.98 -5.86 -0.69
C ILE A 367 -9.66 -6.65 -0.71
N ILE A 368 -8.73 -6.31 -1.60
CA ILE A 368 -7.44 -7.03 -1.69
C ILE A 368 -6.69 -6.99 -0.35
N ARG A 369 -6.69 -5.84 0.34
CA ARG A 369 -5.98 -5.68 1.62
C ARG A 369 -6.56 -6.50 2.77
N GLN A 370 -7.81 -6.97 2.66
CA GLN A 370 -8.42 -7.90 3.61
C GLN A 370 -8.02 -9.36 3.37
N LEU A 371 -7.46 -9.67 2.19
CA LEU A 371 -7.13 -11.04 1.78
C LEU A 371 -5.63 -11.26 1.59
N VAL A 372 -4.89 -10.22 1.22
CA VAL A 372 -3.49 -10.30 0.82
C VAL A 372 -2.62 -9.50 1.79
N THR A 373 -1.63 -10.19 2.38
CA THR A 373 -0.65 -9.59 3.28
C THR A 373 0.39 -8.78 2.48
N ARG A 374 0.97 -9.39 1.44
CA ARG A 374 1.93 -8.76 0.52
C ARG A 374 2.06 -9.56 -0.77
N VAL A 375 2.56 -8.92 -1.82
CA VAL A 375 2.88 -9.57 -3.10
C VAL A 375 4.36 -9.36 -3.39
N VAL A 376 5.13 -10.43 -3.50
CA VAL A 376 6.56 -10.38 -3.86
C VAL A 376 6.68 -10.61 -5.36
N VAL A 377 7.42 -9.74 -6.04
CA VAL A 377 7.65 -9.87 -7.49
C VAL A 377 9.12 -9.82 -7.85
N THR A 378 9.52 -10.69 -8.77
CA THR A 378 10.88 -10.76 -9.30
C THR A 378 10.83 -10.84 -10.82
N VAL A 379 11.35 -9.81 -11.48
CA VAL A 379 11.50 -9.84 -12.94
C VAL A 379 12.68 -10.74 -13.29
N GLN A 380 12.53 -11.67 -14.23
CA GLN A 380 13.62 -12.52 -14.69
C GLN A 380 14.50 -11.73 -15.68
N GLY A 381 15.68 -11.28 -15.23
CA GLY A 381 16.58 -10.44 -16.05
C GLY A 381 15.91 -9.16 -16.53
N GLU A 382 15.87 -8.97 -17.85
CA GLU A 382 15.10 -7.91 -18.53
C GLU A 382 13.87 -8.45 -19.30
N SER A 383 13.51 -9.71 -19.08
CA SER A 383 12.52 -10.41 -19.90
C SER A 383 11.06 -10.01 -19.64
N GLU A 384 10.15 -10.62 -20.38
CA GLU A 384 8.71 -10.58 -20.17
C GLU A 384 8.23 -11.44 -19.01
N ARG A 385 9.07 -12.31 -18.46
CA ARG A 385 8.70 -13.22 -17.36
C ARG A 385 8.88 -12.57 -15.99
N VAL A 386 7.87 -12.71 -15.15
CA VAL A 386 7.86 -12.19 -13.79
C VAL A 386 7.38 -13.29 -12.84
N ASP A 387 8.21 -13.63 -11.87
CA ASP A 387 7.84 -14.53 -10.79
C ASP A 387 7.09 -13.74 -9.73
N VAL A 388 5.94 -14.25 -9.32
CA VAL A 388 5.03 -13.64 -8.36
C VAL A 388 4.76 -14.61 -7.23
N GLN A 389 4.87 -14.12 -6.01
CA GLN A 389 4.48 -14.83 -4.80
C GLN A 389 3.44 -13.98 -4.06
N VAL A 390 2.24 -14.51 -3.91
CA VAL A 390 1.14 -13.88 -3.18
C VAL A 390 1.11 -14.49 -1.78
N HIS A 391 1.30 -13.66 -0.76
CA HIS A 391 1.18 -14.06 0.63
C HIS A 391 -0.20 -13.68 1.14
N TRP A 392 -1.02 -14.67 1.46
CA TRP A 392 -2.39 -14.46 1.89
C TRP A 392 -2.49 -14.23 3.39
N ILE A 393 -3.57 -13.57 3.80
CA ILE A 393 -3.99 -13.55 5.19
C ILE A 393 -4.45 -14.97 5.53
N GLY A 394 -3.89 -15.56 6.59
CA GLY A 394 -4.03 -16.99 6.91
C GLY A 394 -2.76 -17.81 6.68
N GLY A 395 -1.70 -17.22 6.11
CA GLY A 395 -0.36 -17.80 6.12
C GLY A 395 -0.03 -18.80 5.01
N HIS A 396 -0.94 -19.00 4.05
CA HIS A 396 -0.64 -19.75 2.82
C HIS A 396 -0.10 -18.83 1.73
N ASP A 397 0.66 -19.42 0.80
CA ASP A 397 1.32 -18.70 -0.29
C ASP A 397 0.93 -19.29 -1.65
N THR A 398 0.76 -18.43 -2.65
CA THR A 398 0.58 -18.84 -4.05
C THR A 398 1.74 -18.35 -4.90
N GLN A 399 2.32 -19.23 -5.72
CA GLN A 399 3.43 -18.90 -6.62
C GLN A 399 2.99 -19.07 -8.07
N ALA A 400 3.37 -18.13 -8.92
CA ALA A 400 3.11 -18.19 -10.35
C ALA A 400 4.18 -17.41 -11.13
N THR A 401 4.34 -17.71 -12.41
CA THR A 401 5.12 -16.91 -13.35
C THR A 401 4.17 -16.31 -14.38
N LEU A 402 4.15 -14.99 -14.48
CA LEU A 402 3.32 -14.26 -15.44
C LEU A 402 4.14 -13.63 -16.56
N THR A 403 3.46 -13.35 -17.66
CA THR A 403 4.01 -12.64 -18.82
C THR A 403 3.53 -11.19 -18.83
N ARG A 404 4.47 -10.24 -18.92
CA ARG A 404 4.18 -8.80 -19.01
C ARG A 404 4.50 -8.26 -20.40
N PRO A 405 3.89 -7.13 -20.82
CA PRO A 405 4.34 -6.44 -22.02
C PRO A 405 5.76 -5.86 -21.83
N VAL A 406 6.66 -6.21 -22.74
CA VAL A 406 8.03 -5.66 -22.82
C VAL A 406 8.15 -4.60 -23.91
N ALA A 407 9.16 -3.74 -23.80
CA ALA A 407 9.33 -2.63 -24.75
C ALA A 407 10.12 -3.03 -26.00
N ARG A 408 11.00 -4.02 -25.88
CA ARG A 408 11.90 -4.46 -26.95
C ARG A 408 11.67 -5.95 -27.25
N LEU A 409 11.87 -6.32 -28.51
CA LEU A 409 11.75 -7.71 -28.95
C LEU A 409 12.82 -8.63 -28.35
N ASP A 410 14.02 -8.10 -28.08
CA ASP A 410 15.12 -8.84 -27.43
C ASP A 410 14.84 -9.22 -25.97
N GLN A 411 13.77 -8.68 -25.39
CA GLN A 411 13.31 -9.02 -24.05
C GLN A 411 12.31 -10.19 -24.06
N LEU A 412 11.91 -10.70 -25.23
CA LEU A 412 11.06 -11.89 -25.31
C LEU A 412 11.90 -13.15 -25.02
N SER A 413 11.44 -14.01 -24.12
CA SER A 413 12.09 -15.26 -23.74
C SER A 413 12.30 -16.20 -24.93
N TYR A 414 11.45 -16.06 -25.95
CA TYR A 414 11.51 -16.82 -27.21
C TYR A 414 12.14 -16.03 -28.37
N TYR A 415 12.79 -14.89 -28.12
CA TYR A 415 13.38 -14.06 -29.16
C TYR A 415 14.38 -14.80 -30.08
N PRO A 416 15.31 -15.63 -29.56
CA PRO A 416 16.21 -16.39 -30.42
C PRO A 416 15.47 -17.33 -31.39
N GLN A 417 14.43 -18.01 -30.91
CA GLN A 417 13.62 -18.93 -31.71
C GLN A 417 12.78 -18.19 -32.75
N LEU A 418 12.21 -17.03 -32.39
CA LEU A 418 11.50 -16.16 -33.34
C LEU A 418 12.41 -15.73 -34.48
N MET A 419 13.66 -15.34 -34.16
CA MET A 419 14.63 -14.92 -35.17
C MET A 419 15.01 -16.07 -36.10
N ALA A 420 15.26 -17.26 -35.55
CA ALA A 420 15.53 -18.46 -36.35
C ALA A 420 14.34 -18.81 -37.28
N ARG A 421 13.10 -18.73 -36.78
CA ARG A 421 11.90 -19.02 -37.57
C ARG A 421 11.69 -18.02 -38.70
N VAL A 422 11.91 -16.73 -38.43
CA VAL A 422 11.86 -15.68 -39.47
C VAL A 422 12.92 -15.91 -40.55
N ALA A 423 14.12 -16.34 -40.17
CA ALA A 423 15.18 -16.65 -41.13
C ALA A 423 14.82 -17.85 -42.01
N GLU A 424 14.25 -18.90 -41.42
CA GLU A 424 13.80 -20.10 -42.12
C GLU A 424 12.71 -19.78 -43.15
N LEU A 425 11.67 -19.05 -42.76
CA LEU A 425 10.58 -18.67 -43.69
C LEU A 425 11.08 -17.75 -44.81
N HIS A 426 12.03 -16.87 -44.51
CA HIS A 426 12.69 -16.06 -45.55
C HIS A 426 13.54 -16.90 -46.51
N ALA A 427 14.26 -17.90 -46.00
CA ALA A 427 15.03 -18.82 -46.83
C ALA A 427 14.13 -19.69 -47.74
N GLN A 428 12.87 -19.93 -47.33
CA GLN A 428 11.84 -20.59 -48.14
C GLN A 428 11.24 -19.67 -49.22
N GLY A 429 11.71 -18.41 -49.33
CA GLY A 429 11.26 -17.45 -50.34
C GLY A 429 9.94 -16.75 -50.00
N GLU A 430 9.43 -16.88 -48.77
CA GLU A 430 8.21 -16.18 -48.37
C GLU A 430 8.43 -14.66 -48.28
N ASN A 431 7.46 -13.88 -48.76
CA ASN A 431 7.47 -12.43 -48.61
C ASN A 431 7.07 -12.01 -47.18
N ALA A 432 7.38 -10.76 -46.79
CA ALA A 432 7.17 -10.29 -45.42
C ALA A 432 5.71 -10.37 -44.92
N ALA A 433 4.71 -10.28 -45.82
CA ALA A 433 3.30 -10.42 -45.47
C ALA A 433 2.89 -11.89 -45.27
N ALA A 434 3.47 -12.82 -46.03
CA ALA A 434 3.31 -14.26 -45.83
C ALA A 434 3.94 -14.70 -44.51
N ILE A 435 5.19 -14.27 -44.25
CA ILE A 435 5.89 -14.54 -42.98
C ILE A 435 5.07 -14.01 -41.80
N ALA A 436 4.53 -12.79 -41.87
CA ALA A 436 3.70 -12.24 -40.80
C ALA A 436 2.45 -13.09 -40.53
N ARG A 437 1.75 -13.54 -41.57
CA ARG A 437 0.59 -14.44 -41.43
C ARG A 437 0.98 -15.77 -40.82
N ARG A 438 2.11 -16.34 -41.22
CA ARG A 438 2.63 -17.61 -40.69
C ARG A 438 2.96 -17.49 -39.20
N LEU A 439 3.67 -16.42 -38.81
CA LEU A 439 3.99 -16.15 -37.41
C LEU A 439 2.72 -16.00 -36.56
N ASN A 440 1.69 -15.32 -37.07
CA ASN A 440 0.42 -15.18 -36.36
C ASN A 440 -0.35 -16.50 -36.26
N ALA A 441 -0.28 -17.36 -37.28
CA ALA A 441 -0.90 -18.68 -37.27
C ALA A 441 -0.18 -19.68 -36.33
N GLU A 442 1.12 -19.46 -36.10
CA GLU A 442 1.95 -20.21 -35.16
C GLU A 442 1.93 -19.60 -33.73
N ASP A 443 1.00 -18.68 -33.44
CA ASP A 443 0.82 -18.01 -32.14
C ASP A 443 2.03 -17.20 -31.65
N TRP A 444 2.95 -16.79 -32.53
CA TRP A 444 4.01 -15.86 -32.17
C TRP A 444 3.43 -14.46 -31.92
N ARG A 445 3.79 -13.85 -30.79
CA ARG A 445 3.35 -12.50 -30.44
C ARG A 445 4.48 -11.47 -30.50
N PRO A 446 4.21 -10.23 -30.96
CA PRO A 446 5.21 -9.17 -30.92
C PRO A 446 5.39 -8.52 -29.55
N ALA A 447 6.49 -7.78 -29.38
CA ALA A 447 6.66 -6.91 -28.23
C ALA A 447 5.77 -5.67 -28.34
N LYS A 448 4.85 -5.50 -27.37
CA LYS A 448 4.02 -4.31 -27.08
C LYS A 448 2.97 -3.91 -28.15
N ARG A 449 1.73 -3.62 -27.67
CA ARG A 449 0.66 -2.84 -28.35
C ARG A 449 0.11 -3.37 -29.69
N CYS A 450 0.59 -4.50 -30.20
CA CYS A 450 0.03 -5.15 -31.39
C CYS A 450 -0.18 -6.63 -31.06
N ASP A 451 -1.39 -7.13 -31.30
CA ASP A 451 -1.73 -8.53 -31.04
C ASP A 451 -1.11 -9.48 -32.07
N THR A 452 -0.73 -8.94 -33.23
CA THR A 452 -0.26 -9.70 -34.39
C THR A 452 0.95 -9.04 -35.05
N PHE A 453 1.83 -9.84 -35.63
CA PHE A 453 2.87 -9.38 -36.55
C PHE A 453 2.26 -8.83 -37.85
N ASN A 454 2.87 -7.78 -38.38
CA ASN A 454 2.58 -7.23 -39.70
C ASN A 454 3.85 -7.21 -40.57
N ALA A 455 3.68 -7.00 -41.88
CA ALA A 455 4.79 -7.00 -42.83
C ALA A 455 5.91 -5.99 -42.45
N PRO A 456 5.63 -4.73 -42.06
CA PRO A 456 6.68 -3.80 -41.59
C PRO A 456 7.52 -4.31 -40.41
N MET A 457 6.89 -5.02 -39.46
CA MET A 457 7.58 -5.60 -38.31
C MET A 457 8.53 -6.72 -38.74
N VAL A 458 8.06 -7.61 -39.61
CA VAL A 458 8.91 -8.68 -40.19
C VAL A 458 10.06 -8.09 -40.99
N LEU A 459 9.84 -7.06 -41.78
CA LEU A 459 10.90 -6.37 -42.50
C LEU A 459 11.97 -5.81 -41.56
N THR A 460 11.57 -5.28 -40.41
CA THR A 460 12.51 -4.82 -39.38
C THR A 460 13.30 -5.98 -38.77
N LEU A 461 12.68 -7.15 -38.56
CA LEU A 461 13.37 -8.36 -38.09
C LEU A 461 14.41 -8.85 -39.11
N LEU A 462 14.05 -8.92 -40.39
CA LEU A 462 14.96 -9.33 -41.46
C LEU A 462 16.15 -8.38 -41.63
N LEU A 463 15.91 -7.07 -41.53
CA LEU A 463 16.97 -6.05 -41.52
C LEU A 463 17.93 -6.23 -40.34
N ARG A 464 17.41 -6.56 -39.14
CA ARG A 464 18.25 -6.81 -37.95
C ARG A 464 19.11 -8.07 -38.06
N GLN A 465 18.67 -9.05 -38.83
CA GLN A 465 19.45 -10.27 -39.10
C GLN A 465 20.45 -10.11 -40.24
N GLY A 466 20.46 -8.96 -40.93
CA GLY A 466 21.26 -8.79 -42.14
C GLY A 466 20.77 -9.60 -43.34
N LEU A 467 19.63 -10.29 -43.23
CA LEU A 467 19.02 -11.09 -44.30
C LEU A 467 18.39 -10.24 -45.40
N ARG A 468 18.25 -8.93 -45.16
CA ARG A 468 17.85 -7.95 -46.15
C ARG A 468 18.78 -6.74 -46.06
N SER A 469 19.32 -6.29 -47.19
CA SER A 469 19.97 -4.99 -47.27
C SER A 469 18.94 -3.90 -47.53
N ARG A 470 19.11 -2.73 -46.91
CA ARG A 470 18.33 -1.52 -47.19
C ARG A 470 18.38 -1.12 -48.69
N GLN A 471 19.38 -1.63 -49.42
CA GLN A 471 19.62 -1.38 -50.84
C GLN A 471 18.85 -2.35 -51.77
N SER A 472 18.44 -3.53 -51.28
CA SER A 472 17.84 -4.59 -52.11
C SER A 472 16.39 -4.33 -52.51
N ALA A 473 15.71 -3.35 -51.88
CA ALA A 473 14.32 -3.03 -52.21
C ALA A 473 14.13 -2.25 -53.52
N TYR A 474 15.22 -1.71 -54.11
CA TYR A 474 15.14 -0.85 -55.31
C TYR A 474 15.97 -1.34 -56.51
N ALA A 475 16.87 -2.30 -56.33
CA ALA A 475 17.87 -2.66 -57.35
C ALA A 475 17.38 -3.64 -58.44
N GLY A 476 16.10 -4.05 -58.42
CA GLY A 476 15.65 -5.23 -59.16
C GLY A 476 15.09 -5.01 -60.57
N MET A 477 14.48 -3.86 -60.88
CA MET A 477 13.65 -3.71 -62.11
C MET A 477 13.53 -2.27 -62.60
N ILE A 478 14.62 -1.51 -62.59
CA ILE A 478 14.69 -0.28 -63.39
C ILE A 478 15.65 -0.62 -64.52
N GLU A 479 15.19 -0.57 -65.77
CA GLU A 479 16.12 -0.47 -66.90
C GLU A 479 16.98 0.76 -66.62
N GLU A 480 18.22 0.54 -66.16
CA GLU A 480 19.20 1.59 -65.95
C GLU A 480 19.50 2.19 -67.33
N ALA A 481 18.69 3.16 -67.76
CA ALA A 481 19.18 4.19 -68.64
C ALA A 481 20.40 4.79 -67.93
N GLN A 482 21.57 4.76 -68.57
CA GLN A 482 22.91 4.83 -67.98
C GLN A 482 23.21 6.10 -67.12
N GLU A 483 22.24 6.98 -66.90
CA GLU A 483 22.40 8.29 -66.25
C GLU A 483 21.21 8.69 -65.33
N GLU A 484 20.31 7.77 -64.97
CA GLU A 484 19.22 8.05 -64.02
C GLU A 484 19.51 7.47 -62.62
N LEU A 485 19.51 8.32 -61.59
CA LEU A 485 19.74 7.95 -60.18
C LEU A 485 18.49 8.17 -59.33
N THR A 486 18.27 7.30 -58.34
CA THR A 486 17.24 7.57 -57.32
C THR A 486 17.68 8.69 -56.37
N LEU A 487 16.72 9.39 -55.74
CA LEU A 487 17.01 10.38 -54.69
C LEU A 487 17.91 9.84 -53.56
N ASN A 488 17.81 8.54 -53.24
CA ASN A 488 18.64 7.89 -52.22
C ASN A 488 20.08 7.64 -52.69
N GLU A 489 20.28 7.34 -53.96
CA GLU A 489 21.62 7.20 -54.56
C GLU A 489 22.27 8.56 -54.74
N LEU A 490 21.53 9.55 -55.23
CA LEU A 490 22.02 10.92 -55.38
C LEU A 490 22.40 11.53 -54.02
N ALA A 491 21.60 11.31 -52.98
CA ALA A 491 21.91 11.73 -51.61
C ALA A 491 23.24 11.16 -51.10
N ARG A 492 23.51 9.88 -51.41
CA ARG A 492 24.77 9.24 -51.03
C ARG A 492 25.94 9.75 -51.86
N ARG A 493 25.78 9.86 -53.17
CA ARG A 493 26.83 10.29 -54.11
C ARG A 493 27.26 11.74 -53.88
N LEU A 494 26.30 12.62 -53.57
CA LEU A 494 26.56 14.02 -53.22
C LEU A 494 26.83 14.23 -51.71
N ASN A 495 26.64 13.20 -50.88
CA ASN A 495 26.70 13.26 -49.42
C ASN A 495 25.81 14.38 -48.82
N VAL A 496 24.54 14.43 -49.24
CA VAL A 496 23.54 15.44 -48.86
C VAL A 496 22.31 14.75 -48.26
N PRO A 497 21.68 15.29 -47.20
CA PRO A 497 20.43 14.76 -46.67
C PRO A 497 19.29 14.79 -47.72
N GLN A 498 18.48 13.73 -47.79
CA GLN A 498 17.33 13.66 -48.71
C GLN A 498 16.40 14.89 -48.66
N PRO A 499 16.10 15.53 -47.50
CA PRO A 499 15.26 16.73 -47.46
C PRO A 499 15.80 17.89 -48.31
N THR A 500 17.12 18.03 -48.41
CA THR A 500 17.76 19.07 -49.23
C THR A 500 17.53 18.81 -50.72
N LEU A 501 17.64 17.56 -51.16
CA LEU A 501 17.34 17.19 -52.55
C LEU A 501 15.85 17.38 -52.89
N TYR A 502 14.95 17.07 -51.96
CA TYR A 502 13.52 17.41 -52.11
C TYR A 502 13.28 18.91 -52.19
N SER A 503 14.04 19.72 -51.43
CA SER A 503 13.99 21.18 -51.53
C SER A 503 14.48 21.67 -52.89
N TRP A 504 15.50 21.03 -53.48
CA TRP A 504 16.00 21.38 -54.81
C TRP A 504 14.99 21.01 -55.91
N LEU A 505 14.34 19.85 -55.82
CA LEU A 505 13.21 19.47 -56.68
C LEU A 505 12.08 20.51 -56.63
N ARG A 506 11.65 20.92 -55.43
CA ARG A 506 10.58 21.93 -55.28
C ARG A 506 10.96 23.32 -55.82
N ARG A 507 12.26 23.65 -55.78
CA ARG A 507 12.79 24.93 -56.28
C ARG A 507 13.12 24.90 -57.77
N GLY A 508 12.87 23.78 -58.46
CA GLY A 508 13.23 23.59 -59.87
C GLY A 508 14.75 23.53 -60.12
N LEU A 509 15.55 23.35 -59.07
CA LEU A 509 17.01 23.24 -59.15
C LEU A 509 17.47 21.82 -59.51
N LEU A 510 16.57 20.84 -59.40
CA LEU A 510 16.79 19.44 -59.71
C LEU A 510 15.61 18.96 -60.56
N HIS A 511 15.90 18.36 -61.72
CA HIS A 511 14.88 17.82 -62.61
C HIS A 511 14.79 16.31 -62.44
N GLY A 512 13.58 15.79 -62.25
CA GLY A 512 13.36 14.37 -62.13
C GLY A 512 11.97 13.99 -62.61
N ARG A 513 11.82 12.72 -62.98
CA ARG A 513 10.53 12.12 -63.33
C ARG A 513 10.04 11.25 -62.19
N GLN A 514 8.74 11.30 -61.94
CA GLN A 514 8.10 10.48 -60.93
C GLN A 514 7.64 9.17 -61.55
N VAL A 515 8.05 8.05 -60.99
CA VAL A 515 7.67 6.70 -61.43
C VAL A 515 6.97 6.00 -60.28
N ILE A 516 5.86 5.32 -60.54
CA ILE A 516 5.15 4.55 -59.52
C ILE A 516 5.79 3.16 -59.48
N HIS A 517 6.33 2.76 -58.33
CA HIS A 517 6.82 1.41 -58.09
C HIS A 517 6.22 0.88 -56.80
N ALA A 518 5.58 -0.29 -56.88
CA ALA A 518 4.94 -0.96 -55.73
C ALA A 518 4.08 0.01 -54.89
N ASP A 519 3.17 0.73 -55.58
CA ASP A 519 2.24 1.71 -54.99
C ASP A 519 2.87 2.92 -54.28
N HIS A 520 4.17 3.16 -54.50
CA HIS A 520 4.87 4.33 -53.99
C HIS A 520 5.53 5.13 -55.11
N PRO A 521 5.40 6.47 -55.11
CA PRO A 521 6.09 7.31 -56.08
C PRO A 521 7.58 7.41 -55.76
N LEU A 522 8.42 7.04 -56.72
CA LEU A 522 9.85 7.29 -56.73
C LEU A 522 10.22 8.42 -57.67
N TRP A 523 11.24 9.18 -57.30
CA TRP A 523 11.85 10.18 -58.16
C TRP A 523 13.13 9.60 -58.76
N LEU A 524 13.15 9.51 -60.09
CA LEU A 524 14.35 9.27 -60.88
C LEU A 524 14.87 10.62 -61.37
N ILE A 525 16.14 10.87 -61.13
CA ILE A 525 16.80 12.13 -61.44
C ILE A 525 17.85 11.81 -62.48
N GLN A 526 17.76 12.49 -63.62
CA GLN A 526 18.81 12.44 -64.61
C GLN A 526 19.99 13.25 -64.08
N ALA A 527 21.10 12.56 -63.84
CA ALA A 527 22.29 13.14 -63.22
C ALA A 527 23.52 12.62 -63.96
N ASP A 528 23.82 13.27 -65.09
CA ASP A 528 25.08 13.11 -65.79
C ASP A 528 26.25 13.69 -64.96
N GLU A 529 27.48 13.45 -65.41
CA GLU A 529 28.68 13.88 -64.68
C GLU A 529 28.77 15.41 -64.54
N ALA A 530 28.23 16.15 -65.52
CA ALA A 530 28.15 17.61 -65.50
C ALA A 530 27.14 18.13 -64.45
N GLU A 531 25.97 17.49 -64.35
CA GLU A 531 24.93 17.83 -63.39
C GLU A 531 25.36 17.48 -61.96
N LEU A 532 26.07 16.35 -61.76
CA LEU A 532 26.66 16.00 -60.47
C LEU A 532 27.70 17.04 -60.01
N ALA A 533 28.51 17.57 -60.93
CA ALA A 533 29.45 18.65 -60.65
C ALA A 533 28.73 19.97 -60.29
N ARG A 534 27.67 20.33 -61.04
CA ARG A 534 26.83 21.50 -60.76
C ARG A 534 26.17 21.43 -59.38
N LEU A 535 25.58 20.29 -59.03
CA LEU A 535 24.91 20.08 -57.74
C LEU A 535 25.90 20.05 -56.57
N SER A 536 27.12 19.55 -56.79
CA SER A 536 28.20 19.60 -55.80
C SER A 536 28.69 21.04 -55.56
N ALA A 537 28.81 21.85 -56.61
CA ALA A 537 29.13 23.27 -56.49
C ALA A 537 28.02 24.07 -55.78
N LEU A 538 26.75 23.76 -56.09
CA LEU A 538 25.58 24.39 -55.45
C LEU A 538 25.47 24.07 -53.95
N ARG A 539 25.97 22.89 -53.54
CA ARG A 539 26.16 22.54 -52.12
C ARG A 539 27.28 23.38 -51.48
N ALA A 540 28.40 23.55 -52.16
CA ALA A 540 29.54 24.30 -51.64
C ALA A 540 29.18 25.78 -51.40
N SER A 541 28.42 26.40 -52.31
CA SER A 541 27.94 27.78 -52.18
C SER A 541 26.86 27.98 -51.12
N ALA A 542 26.21 26.92 -50.65
CA ALA A 542 25.20 26.98 -49.58
C ALA A 542 25.80 26.81 -48.17
N LYS A 543 27.11 26.52 -48.07
CA LYS A 543 27.85 26.40 -46.80
C LYS A 543 28.74 27.61 -46.47
N SER A 544 28.96 28.50 -47.43
CA SER A 544 29.49 29.86 -47.24
C SER A 544 28.35 30.82 -46.91
#